data_AF-A0A821YZ53-F1
#
_entry.id   AF-A0A821YZ53-F1
#
_cell.length_a   1.000
_cell.length_b   1.000
_cell.length_c   1.000
_cell.angle_alpha   90.00
_cell.angle_beta   90.00
_cell.angle_gamma   90.00
#
_symmetry.space_group_name_H-M   'P 1'
#
loop_
_entity.id
_entity.type
_entity.pdbx_description
1 polymer ?
#
loop_
_entity_poly.entity_id
_entity_poly.type
_entity_poly.pdbx_seq_one_letter_code
_entity_poly.pdbx_strand_id
1 'polypeptide(L)' 'MFELHIKTRGWIALGISPAGGMTGADIGMGWIGEAGNVHFQDRYAFNFSKPILDTTTMDWHGL' A
#
# COMPACT_ATOMS: atom_id res chain seq x y z
N MET A 1 -8.10 10.81 -8.14
CA MET A 1 -6.92 10.39 -8.94
C MET A 1 -5.71 11.09 -8.38
N PHE A 2 -4.67 10.35 -8.03
CA PHE A 2 -3.37 10.88 -7.61
C PHE A 2 -2.28 10.04 -8.29
N GLU A 3 -1.06 10.57 -8.39
CA GLU A 3 0.07 9.90 -9.00
C GLU A 3 1.28 10.05 -8.08
N LEU A 4 2.08 8.99 -7.97
CA LEU A 4 3.25 8.96 -7.10
C LEU A 4 4.46 8.46 -7.89
N HIS A 5 5.51 9.28 -7.97
CA HIS A 5 6.78 8.91 -8.60
C HIS A 5 7.83 8.66 -7.53
N ILE A 6 8.36 7.44 -7.48
CA ILE A 6 9.37 7.05 -6.50
C ILE A 6 10.55 6.38 -7.20
N LYS A 7 11.76 6.78 -6.82
CA LYS A 7 13.00 6.08 -7.17
C LYS A 7 13.50 5.32 -5.95
N THR A 8 13.13 4.04 -5.83
CA THR A 8 13.53 3.17 -4.71
C THR A 8 13.96 1.79 -5.21
N ARG A 9 14.77 1.10 -4.40
CA ARG A 9 15.11 -0.33 -4.57
C ARG A 9 14.27 -1.23 -3.67
N GLY A 10 13.45 -0.64 -2.81
CA GLY A 10 12.56 -1.34 -1.89
C GLY A 10 11.11 -1.22 -2.33
N TRP A 11 10.23 -1.15 -1.34
CA TRP A 11 8.79 -0.97 -1.53
C TRP A 11 8.37 0.47 -1.22
N ILE A 12 7.22 0.85 -1.73
CA ILE A 12 6.50 2.06 -1.35
C ILE A 12 5.13 1.68 -0.80
N ALA A 13 4.63 2.43 0.17
CA ALA A 13 3.25 2.34 0.63
C ALA A 13 2.68 3.73 0.89
N LEU A 14 1.41 3.93 0.54
CA LEU A 14 0.64 5.13 0.83
C LEU A 14 -0.61 4.72 1.60
N GLY A 15 -0.81 5.30 2.77
CA GLY A 15 -1.99 5.06 3.60
C GLY A 15 -2.89 6.28 3.69
N ILE A 16 -4.21 6.08 3.63
CA ILE A 16 -5.23 7.09 3.90
C ILE A 16 -5.94 6.70 5.19
N SER A 17 -6.00 7.63 6.16
CA SER A 17 -6.73 7.40 7.40
C SER A 17 -7.42 8.69 7.89
N PRO A 18 -8.52 8.57 8.66
CA PRO A 18 -9.23 9.74 9.17
C PRO A 18 -8.39 10.63 10.10
N ALA A 19 -7.47 10.02 10.84
CA ALA A 19 -6.63 10.71 11.83
C ALA A 19 -5.23 11.05 11.33
N GLY A 20 -4.89 10.71 10.08
CA GLY A 20 -3.55 10.89 9.49
C GLY A 20 -2.47 9.98 10.06
N GLY A 21 -2.82 9.03 10.94
CA GLY A 21 -1.92 8.03 11.51
C GLY A 21 -2.01 6.68 10.80
N MET A 22 -1.15 5.74 11.16
CA MET A 22 -1.12 4.41 10.56
C MET A 22 -2.30 3.53 11.00
N THR A 23 -2.71 3.64 12.27
CA THR A 23 -3.85 2.90 12.81
C THR A 23 -5.13 3.30 12.07
N GLY A 24 -5.84 2.31 11.54
CA GLY A 24 -7.04 2.47 10.72
C GLY A 24 -6.77 2.95 9.30
N ALA A 25 -5.52 2.93 8.84
CA ALA A 25 -5.19 3.30 7.47
C ALA A 25 -5.50 2.15 6.50
N ASP A 26 -6.13 2.53 5.40
CA ASP A 26 -6.21 1.75 4.17
C ASP A 26 -4.99 2.10 3.29
N ILE A 27 -4.24 1.09 2.85
CA ILE A 27 -2.87 1.21 2.38
C ILE A 27 -2.68 0.49 1.04
N GLY A 28 -2.40 1.29 0.00
CA GLY A 28 -1.84 0.78 -1.24
C GLY A 28 -0.32 0.60 -1.12
N MET A 29 0.19 -0.59 -1.41
CA MET A 29 1.62 -0.92 -1.39
C MET A 29 2.10 -1.48 -2.72
N GLY A 30 3.25 -1.01 -3.20
CA GLY A 30 3.83 -1.46 -4.47
C GLY A 30 5.35 -1.63 -4.42
N TRP A 31 5.87 -2.55 -5.23
CA TRP A 31 7.32 -2.77 -5.41
C TRP A 31 7.62 -3.50 -6.72
N ILE A 32 8.89 -3.53 -7.08
CA ILE A 32 9.41 -4.32 -8.20
C ILE A 32 10.09 -5.57 -7.65
N GLY A 33 9.64 -6.74 -8.09
CA GLY A 33 10.25 -8.02 -7.74
C GLY A 33 11.63 -8.18 -8.40
N GLU A 34 12.40 -9.18 -7.94
CA GLU A 34 13.75 -9.43 -8.47
C GLU A 34 13.76 -9.72 -9.99
N ALA A 35 12.69 -10.33 -10.50
CA ALA A 35 12.51 -10.60 -11.92
C ALA A 35 12.00 -9.40 -12.73
N GLY A 36 11.86 -8.22 -12.12
CA GLY A 36 11.37 -6.99 -12.76
C GLY A 36 9.85 -6.88 -12.85
N ASN A 37 9.10 -7.85 -12.33
CA ASN A 37 7.64 -7.82 -12.32
C ASN A 37 7.10 -6.85 -11.27
N VAL A 38 6.04 -6.12 -11.64
CA VAL A 38 5.35 -5.18 -10.75
C VAL A 38 4.47 -5.96 -9.78
N HIS A 39 4.53 -5.61 -8.50
CA HIS A 39 3.60 -6.09 -7.50
C HIS A 39 2.83 -4.92 -6.89
N PHE A 40 1.55 -5.13 -6.65
CA PHE A 40 0.68 -4.19 -5.96
C PHE A 40 -0.25 -4.95 -5.00
N GLN A 41 -0.47 -4.40 -3.82
CA GLN A 41 -1.32 -4.98 -2.78
C GLN A 41 -2.11 -3.91 -2.05
N ASP A 42 -3.35 -4.28 -1.75
CA ASP A 42 -4.23 -3.59 -0.82
C ASP A 42 -4.04 -4.16 0.59
N ARG A 43 -3.89 -3.27 1.57
CA ARG A 43 -3.57 -3.63 2.95
C ARG A 43 -4.27 -2.72 3.93
N TYR A 44 -4.64 -3.29 5.07
CA TYR A 44 -5.23 -2.54 6.18
C TYR A 44 -4.38 -2.63 7.45
N ALA A 45 -4.22 -1.49 8.13
CA ALA A 45 -3.42 -1.39 9.35
C ALA A 45 -4.30 -1.24 10.61
N PHE A 46 -4.45 -2.30 11.39
CA PHE A 46 -5.22 -2.27 12.66
C PHE A 46 -4.55 -1.50 13.79
N ASN A 47 -3.22 -1.38 13.77
CA ASN A 47 -2.41 -0.73 14.79
C ASN A 47 -1.01 -0.41 14.20
N PHE A 48 -0.08 0.06 15.03
CA PHE A 48 1.33 0.26 14.68
C PHE A 48 2.13 -1.05 14.52
N SER A 49 1.67 -1.93 13.65
CA SER A 49 2.36 -3.16 13.24
C SER A 49 2.25 -3.38 11.73
N LYS A 50 2.80 -4.49 11.23
CA LYS A 50 2.75 -4.82 9.80
C LYS A 50 1.29 -4.85 9.31
N PRO A 51 0.90 -4.03 8.31
CA PRO A 51 -0.45 -4.05 7.75
C PRO A 51 -0.78 -5.42 7.17
N ILE A 52 -2.00 -5.89 7.39
CA ILE A 52 -2.46 -7.18 6.85
C ILE A 52 -2.97 -7.00 5.43
N LEU A 53 -3.02 -8.08 4.65
CA LEU A 53 -3.64 -8.04 3.32
C LEU A 53 -5.15 -7.78 3.50
N ASP A 54 -5.71 -6.80 2.79
CA ASP A 54 -7.16 -6.70 2.71
C ASP A 54 -7.66 -7.72 1.69
N THR A 55 -8.36 -8.74 2.20
CA THR A 55 -8.94 -9.82 1.37
C THR A 55 -10.44 -9.66 1.18
N THR A 56 -11.05 -8.63 1.78
CA THR A 56 -12.49 -8.43 1.76
C THR A 56 -12.92 -7.57 0.59
N THR A 57 -12.16 -6.51 0.32
CA THR A 57 -12.36 -5.61 -0.81
C THR A 57 -11.00 -5.20 -1.37
N MET A 58 -10.95 -4.94 -2.69
CA MET A 58 -9.83 -4.28 -3.34
C MET A 58 -10.30 -2.85 -3.61
N ASP A 59 -9.94 -1.93 -2.72
CA ASP A 59 -10.32 -0.52 -2.78
C ASP A 59 -9.34 0.29 -3.64
N TRP A 60 -8.12 -0.24 -3.81
CA TRP A 60 -7.11 0.34 -4.68
C TRP A 60 -7.09 -0.31 -6.07
N HIS A 61 -7.12 0.53 -7.11
CA HIS A 61 -6.88 0.12 -8.48
C HIS A 61 -5.55 0.68 -8.98
N GLY A 62 -4.51 -0.17 -8.99
CA GLY A 62 -3.25 0.11 -9.67
C GLY A 62 -3.40 -0.06 -11.19
N LEU A 63 -2.75 0.82 -11.96
CA LEU A 63 -2.62 0.73 -13.42
C LEU A 63 -1.45 -0.18 -13.83
#